data_AF-A0AAW3QV12-F1
#
_entry.id   AF-A0AAW3QV12-F1
#
_cell.length_a   1.000
_cell.length_b   1.000
_cell.length_c   1.000
_cell.angle_alpha   90.00
_cell.angle_beta   90.00
_cell.angle_gamma   90.00
#
_symmetry.space_group_name_H-M   'P 1'
#
loop_
_entity.id
_entity.type
_entity.pdbx_description
1 polymer ?
#
loop_
_entity_poly.entity_id
_entity_poly.type
_entity_poly.pdbx_seq_one_letter_code
_entity_poly.pdbx_strand_id
1 'polypeptide(L)'
;MTIPLLDGVKLDGFPVEQLYSGWSASSREIVADDFSVLVFTEDATGKQACWWLEGDEYRASHVLSLEASVRRRLLMAMDPVFWPLATGVLGAPLPPQTGPSCDALPEIAVNELSGSWLGGFAPHTLLLPSGHADSGEALPCPNGRQIGENRITALLAAQRGQGPLIVSSPFTALPLLAQITFRVGAFSGSRFQDADTVFYLIWNETLPALRPSFYYPDAPMLISDDPAAAMIPGLILGWYARHPEHVSLIRDARPFRAEDFGVGQAFGLRPSVPGETPPPPSPKAAPSFTIPQPPTSPSHPPASGQRLKSRIKSLFNRR
;
A
#
# COMPACT_ATOMS: atom_id res chain seq x y z
N MET A 1 37.02 14.21 7.70
CA MET A 1 37.85 13.04 7.36
C MET A 1 36.95 12.03 6.68
N THR A 2 36.95 12.04 5.34
CA THR A 2 36.03 11.33 4.43
C THR A 2 36.73 10.27 3.56
N ILE A 3 38.05 10.13 3.71
CA ILE A 3 38.93 9.27 2.92
C ILE A 3 38.49 7.79 2.89
N PRO A 4 38.05 7.13 3.98
CA PRO A 4 37.82 5.68 3.94
C PRO A 4 36.65 5.24 3.05
N LEU A 5 35.70 6.13 2.74
CA LEU A 5 34.54 5.77 1.90
C LEU A 5 34.83 5.89 0.40
N LEU A 6 35.84 6.68 0.02
CA LEU A 6 36.29 6.85 -1.36
C LEU A 6 37.43 5.91 -1.73
N ASP A 7 38.02 5.22 -0.75
CA ASP A 7 39.11 4.29 -0.98
C ASP A 7 38.72 3.24 -2.04
N GLY A 8 39.58 3.11 -3.04
CA GLY A 8 39.40 2.21 -4.18
C GLY A 8 38.52 2.75 -5.29
N VAL A 9 37.63 3.72 -5.02
CA VAL A 9 36.67 4.25 -5.99
C VAL A 9 37.41 4.90 -7.17
N LYS A 10 36.96 4.57 -8.39
CA LYS A 10 37.53 5.08 -9.64
C LYS A 10 36.49 5.79 -10.48
N LEU A 11 36.91 6.87 -11.12
CA LEU A 11 36.15 7.61 -12.14
C LEU A 11 36.99 7.60 -13.43
N ASP A 12 36.43 7.02 -14.49
CA ASP A 12 37.14 6.84 -15.77
C ASP A 12 38.51 6.14 -15.61
N GLY A 13 38.60 5.19 -14.68
CA GLY A 13 39.82 4.44 -14.37
C GLY A 13 40.82 5.16 -13.46
N PHE A 14 40.57 6.41 -13.06
CA PHE A 14 41.43 7.18 -12.15
C PHE A 14 40.88 7.15 -10.72
N PRO A 15 41.73 7.00 -9.69
CA PRO A 15 41.27 7.00 -8.30
C PRO A 15 40.66 8.34 -7.91
N VAL A 16 39.56 8.31 -7.17
CA VAL A 16 38.88 9.49 -6.66
C VAL A 16 39.45 9.86 -5.30
N GLU A 17 40.26 10.92 -5.25
CA GLU A 17 40.89 11.38 -4.00
C GLU A 17 40.05 12.42 -3.25
N GLN A 18 39.18 13.14 -3.96
CA GLN A 18 38.33 14.19 -3.39
C GLN A 18 37.05 14.40 -4.20
N LEU A 19 36.02 14.92 -3.53
CA LEU A 19 34.77 15.35 -4.14
C LEU A 19 34.77 16.86 -4.40
N TYR A 20 33.71 17.35 -5.05
CA TYR A 20 33.45 18.78 -5.17
C TYR A 20 33.37 19.44 -3.79
N SER A 21 33.83 20.70 -3.70
CA SER A 21 33.80 21.46 -2.45
C SER A 21 32.37 21.57 -1.90
N GLY A 22 32.20 21.31 -0.60
CA GLY A 22 30.89 21.36 0.08
C GLY A 22 30.12 20.05 0.04
N TRP A 23 30.70 18.97 -0.50
CA TRP A 23 30.13 17.64 -0.48
C TRP A 23 31.02 16.67 0.30
N SER A 24 30.37 15.88 1.15
CA SER A 24 31.03 14.88 1.98
C SER A 24 30.42 13.49 1.72
N ALA A 25 31.27 12.47 1.55
CA ALA A 25 30.81 11.08 1.53
C ALA A 25 30.20 10.72 2.89
N SER A 26 28.97 10.22 2.88
CA SER A 26 28.21 9.89 4.09
C SER A 26 28.11 8.40 4.35
N SER A 27 27.97 7.57 3.32
CA SER A 27 27.88 6.10 3.47
C SER A 27 28.23 5.39 2.16
N ARG A 28 28.83 4.20 2.25
CA ARG A 28 29.02 3.28 1.12
C ARG A 28 28.48 1.92 1.50
N GLU A 29 27.44 1.47 0.81
CA GLU A 29 26.77 0.20 1.10
C GLU A 29 26.80 -0.73 -0.11
N ILE A 30 26.98 -2.03 0.14
CA ILE A 30 26.82 -3.07 -0.87
C ILE A 30 25.34 -3.27 -1.10
N VAL A 31 24.92 -3.25 -2.37
CA VAL A 31 23.51 -3.34 -2.76
C VAL A 31 23.18 -4.80 -3.13
N ALA A 32 23.83 -5.31 -4.17
CA ALA A 32 23.70 -6.69 -4.62
C ALA A 32 24.86 -7.03 -5.56
N ASP A 33 25.28 -8.29 -5.57
CA ASP A 33 26.42 -8.77 -6.38
C ASP A 33 27.68 -7.89 -6.20
N ASP A 34 28.18 -7.29 -7.27
CA ASP A 34 29.31 -6.35 -7.28
C ASP A 34 28.87 -4.88 -7.25
N PHE A 35 27.57 -4.60 -7.10
CA PHE A 35 27.06 -3.24 -7.03
C PHE A 35 27.14 -2.68 -5.62
N SER A 36 27.65 -1.45 -5.52
CA SER A 36 27.57 -0.66 -4.30
C SER A 36 27.05 0.74 -4.59
N VAL A 37 26.48 1.38 -3.57
CA VAL A 37 26.02 2.75 -3.63
C VAL A 37 26.82 3.59 -2.65
N LEU A 38 27.40 4.67 -3.14
CA LEU A 38 28.08 5.68 -2.34
C LEU A 38 27.17 6.91 -2.26
N VAL A 39 26.79 7.31 -1.06
CA VAL A 39 25.94 8.48 -0.83
C VAL A 39 26.80 9.64 -0.35
N PHE A 40 26.48 10.82 -0.84
CA PHE A 40 27.06 12.09 -0.46
C PHE A 40 26.01 12.99 0.15
N THR A 41 26.44 13.86 1.04
CA THR A 41 25.61 14.90 1.62
C THR A 41 26.26 16.27 1.38
N GLU A 42 25.47 17.23 0.93
CA GLU A 42 25.88 18.63 0.80
C GLU A 42 25.90 19.29 2.18
N ASP A 43 27.06 19.77 2.62
CA ASP A 43 27.28 20.25 3.99
C ASP A 43 26.35 21.42 4.37
N ALA A 44 26.00 22.28 3.40
CA ALA A 44 25.21 23.48 3.63
C ALA A 44 23.70 23.23 3.76
N THR A 45 23.17 22.22 3.07
CA THR A 45 21.72 22.01 2.94
C THR A 45 21.25 20.64 3.43
N GLY A 46 22.16 19.69 3.61
CA GLY A 46 21.84 18.30 3.92
C GLY A 46 21.27 17.53 2.71
N LYS A 47 21.25 18.10 1.51
CA LYS A 47 20.82 17.39 0.30
C LYS A 47 21.71 16.19 0.04
N GLN A 48 21.10 15.12 -0.43
CA GLN A 48 21.80 13.88 -0.74
C GLN A 48 21.92 13.66 -2.24
N ALA A 49 23.02 13.06 -2.65
CA ALA A 49 23.27 12.53 -3.99
C ALA A 49 23.88 11.14 -3.85
N CYS A 50 23.80 10.31 -4.89
CA CYS A 50 24.40 8.99 -4.87
C CYS A 50 25.22 8.73 -6.12
N TRP A 51 26.25 7.88 -5.98
CA TRP A 51 26.96 7.25 -7.08
C TRP A 51 26.71 5.74 -7.02
N TRP A 52 26.34 5.21 -8.16
CA TRP A 52 26.22 3.78 -8.41
C TRP A 52 27.56 3.27 -8.92
N LEU A 53 28.11 2.31 -8.19
CA LEU A 53 29.41 1.70 -8.47
C LEU A 53 29.21 0.23 -8.87
N GLU A 54 30.06 -0.24 -9.78
CA GLU A 54 30.21 -1.66 -10.09
C GLU A 54 31.64 -2.08 -9.79
N GLY A 55 31.81 -2.94 -8.79
CA GLY A 55 33.06 -3.06 -8.05
C GLY A 55 33.42 -1.72 -7.42
N ASP A 56 34.52 -1.15 -7.88
CA ASP A 56 34.99 0.19 -7.47
C ASP A 56 34.82 1.25 -8.56
N GLU A 57 34.32 0.90 -9.75
CA GLU A 57 34.19 1.85 -10.85
C GLU A 57 32.87 2.61 -10.77
N TYR A 58 32.93 3.93 -10.85
CA TYR A 58 31.76 4.79 -11.02
C TYR A 58 31.04 4.46 -12.33
N ARG A 59 29.72 4.26 -12.25
CA ARG A 59 28.87 4.01 -13.41
C ARG A 59 27.88 5.13 -13.68
N ALA A 60 27.20 5.65 -12.68
CA ALA A 60 26.26 6.76 -12.84
C ALA A 60 25.88 7.40 -11.50
N SER A 61 25.31 8.61 -11.55
CA SER A 61 24.75 9.28 -10.38
C SER A 61 23.27 8.93 -10.11
N HIS A 62 22.63 8.21 -11.05
CA HIS A 62 21.26 7.73 -10.92
C HIS A 62 21.09 6.36 -11.58
N VAL A 63 20.25 5.49 -11.02
CA VAL A 63 19.94 4.17 -11.62
C VAL A 63 19.43 4.31 -13.06
N LEU A 64 18.58 5.31 -13.32
CA LEU A 64 18.03 5.55 -14.66
C LEU A 64 19.08 5.96 -15.68
N SER A 65 20.20 6.56 -15.23
CA SER A 65 21.31 7.01 -16.07
C SER A 65 22.36 5.92 -16.34
N LEU A 66 22.25 4.75 -15.69
CA LEU A 66 23.12 3.61 -15.97
C LEU A 66 22.94 3.11 -17.41
N GLU A 67 24.01 2.57 -17.98
CA GLU A 67 23.95 1.84 -19.25
C GLU A 67 22.90 0.71 -19.15
N ALA A 68 22.11 0.49 -20.21
CA ALA A 68 20.97 -0.42 -20.17
C ALA A 68 21.33 -1.86 -19.71
N SER A 69 22.52 -2.35 -20.07
CA SER A 69 23.01 -3.67 -19.67
C SER A 69 23.31 -3.73 -18.17
N VAL A 70 24.01 -2.72 -17.64
CA VAL A 70 24.36 -2.56 -16.22
C VAL A 70 23.09 -2.37 -15.37
N ARG A 71 22.21 -1.46 -15.81
CA ARG A 71 20.93 -1.18 -15.15
C ARG A 71 20.08 -2.44 -15.02
N ARG A 72 19.98 -3.23 -16.08
CA ARG A 72 19.20 -4.48 -16.06
C ARG A 72 19.75 -5.47 -15.05
N ARG A 73 21.08 -5.66 -15.00
CA ARG A 73 21.71 -6.57 -14.03
C ARG A 73 21.46 -6.13 -12.59
N LEU A 74 21.71 -4.86 -12.28
CA LEU A 74 21.43 -4.30 -10.95
C LEU A 74 19.97 -4.54 -10.55
N LEU A 75 19.01 -4.21 -11.42
CA LEU A 75 17.60 -4.34 -11.10
C LEU A 75 17.15 -5.81 -10.97
N MET A 76 17.67 -6.72 -11.81
CA MET A 76 17.41 -8.17 -11.68
C MET A 76 18.00 -8.73 -10.37
N ALA A 77 19.16 -8.26 -9.94
CA ALA A 77 19.76 -8.65 -8.67
C ALA A 77 18.88 -8.26 -7.46
N MET A 78 18.00 -7.27 -7.63
CA MET A 78 17.02 -6.86 -6.62
C MET A 78 15.68 -7.61 -6.69
N ASP A 79 15.47 -8.49 -7.67
CA ASP A 79 14.23 -9.31 -7.79
C ASP A 79 13.90 -10.07 -6.49
N PRO A 80 14.85 -10.68 -5.77
CA PRO A 80 14.57 -11.38 -4.51
C PRO A 80 13.96 -10.48 -3.42
N VAL A 81 14.21 -9.17 -3.47
CA VAL A 81 13.62 -8.19 -2.54
C VAL A 81 12.27 -7.71 -3.07
N PHE A 82 12.23 -7.19 -4.29
CA PHE A 82 11.06 -6.45 -4.78
C PHE A 82 9.93 -7.34 -5.29
N TRP A 83 10.23 -8.49 -5.87
CA TRP A 83 9.19 -9.36 -6.44
C TRP A 83 8.21 -9.91 -5.37
N PRO A 84 8.69 -10.44 -4.22
CA PRO A 84 7.78 -10.87 -3.14
C PRO A 84 6.95 -9.72 -2.55
N LEU A 85 7.52 -8.52 -2.48
CA LEU A 85 6.80 -7.35 -2.01
C LEU A 85 5.72 -6.91 -3.01
N ALA A 86 6.03 -6.86 -4.30
CA ALA A 86 5.08 -6.45 -5.34
C ALA A 86 3.92 -7.42 -5.50
N THR A 87 4.18 -8.72 -5.45
CA THR A 87 3.16 -9.76 -5.63
C THR A 87 2.42 -10.13 -4.35
N GLY A 88 3.05 -10.00 -3.17
CA GLY A 88 2.47 -10.37 -1.89
C GLY A 88 2.05 -9.18 -1.03
N VAL A 89 3.01 -8.35 -0.62
CA VAL A 89 2.75 -7.27 0.36
C VAL A 89 1.95 -6.12 -0.23
N LEU A 90 2.29 -5.64 -1.43
CA LEU A 90 1.49 -4.61 -2.11
C LEU A 90 0.11 -5.15 -2.49
N GLY A 91 0.03 -6.41 -2.87
CA GLY A 91 -1.21 -7.14 -3.07
C GLY A 91 -1.70 -7.84 -1.80
N ALA A 92 -2.41 -8.94 -2.02
CA ALA A 92 -2.73 -9.95 -1.02
C ALA A 92 -2.64 -11.33 -1.71
N PRO A 93 -2.30 -12.41 -0.98
CA PRO A 93 -2.02 -12.50 0.45
C PRO A 93 -0.57 -12.12 0.82
N LEU A 94 -0.34 -11.84 2.11
CA LEU A 94 1.00 -11.66 2.64
C LEU A 94 1.89 -12.89 2.41
N PRO A 95 3.19 -12.69 2.12
CA PRO A 95 4.12 -13.80 2.03
C PRO A 95 4.31 -14.48 3.40
N PRO A 96 4.54 -15.81 3.44
CA PRO A 96 4.64 -16.58 4.69
C PRO A 96 5.94 -16.32 5.47
N GLN A 97 6.96 -15.74 4.83
CA GLN A 97 8.25 -15.43 5.44
C GLN A 97 8.72 -14.04 5.01
N THR A 98 9.45 -13.37 5.90
CA THR A 98 10.12 -12.11 5.58
C THR A 98 11.27 -12.41 4.61
N GLY A 99 11.20 -11.83 3.41
CA GLY A 99 12.27 -11.94 2.42
C GLY A 99 13.50 -11.08 2.78
N PRO A 100 14.50 -11.03 1.89
CA PRO A 100 15.61 -10.10 2.00
C PRO A 100 15.11 -8.65 2.11
N SER A 101 15.82 -7.81 2.84
CA SER A 101 15.43 -6.44 3.13
C SER A 101 16.55 -5.45 2.74
N CYS A 102 16.16 -4.20 2.53
CA CYS A 102 17.03 -3.07 2.26
C CYS A 102 17.15 -2.13 3.47
N ASP A 103 16.89 -2.61 4.69
CA ASP A 103 16.94 -1.84 5.95
C ASP A 103 18.27 -1.09 6.14
N ALA A 104 19.39 -1.73 5.78
CA ALA A 104 20.73 -1.14 5.82
C ALA A 104 21.00 -0.12 4.70
N LEU A 105 20.24 -0.16 3.60
CA LEU A 105 20.48 0.75 2.47
C LEU A 105 19.93 2.16 2.74
N PRO A 106 20.63 3.21 2.28
CA PRO A 106 20.16 4.58 2.37
C PRO A 106 18.83 4.78 1.62
N GLU A 107 17.94 5.61 2.15
CA GLU A 107 16.61 5.84 1.60
C GLU A 107 16.64 6.29 0.13
N ILE A 108 17.56 7.20 -0.22
CA ILE A 108 17.73 7.70 -1.58
C ILE A 108 18.02 6.56 -2.56
N ALA A 109 18.87 5.60 -2.17
CA ALA A 109 19.23 4.46 -3.00
C ALA A 109 18.04 3.52 -3.19
N VAL A 110 17.31 3.22 -2.11
CA VAL A 110 16.14 2.34 -2.19
C VAL A 110 15.02 2.96 -3.03
N ASN A 111 14.80 4.28 -2.92
CA ASN A 111 13.79 4.98 -3.73
C ASN A 111 14.12 4.95 -5.23
N GLU A 112 15.40 5.11 -5.60
CA GLU A 112 15.81 4.96 -7.00
C GLU A 112 15.65 3.53 -7.51
N LEU A 113 16.04 2.53 -6.69
CA LEU A 113 15.93 1.12 -7.04
C LEU A 113 14.47 0.69 -7.19
N SER A 114 13.61 1.00 -6.22
CA SER A 114 12.21 0.58 -6.22
C SER A 114 11.42 1.22 -7.37
N GLY A 115 11.61 2.52 -7.62
CA GLY A 115 10.99 3.23 -8.73
C GLY A 115 11.45 2.69 -10.09
N SER A 116 12.77 2.48 -10.26
CA SER A 116 13.33 1.95 -11.50
C SER A 116 12.92 0.49 -11.75
N TRP A 117 12.84 -0.32 -10.69
CA TRP A 117 12.42 -1.71 -10.77
C TRP A 117 10.95 -1.82 -11.19
N LEU A 118 10.05 -1.05 -10.58
CA LEU A 118 8.64 -1.02 -10.99
C LEU A 118 8.46 -0.61 -12.45
N GLY A 119 9.22 0.39 -12.90
CA GLY A 119 9.18 0.85 -14.30
C GLY A 119 9.64 -0.19 -15.32
N GLY A 120 10.48 -1.16 -14.90
CA GLY A 120 11.06 -2.17 -15.79
C GLY A 120 10.42 -3.56 -15.72
N PHE A 121 9.94 -3.99 -14.54
CA PHE A 121 9.59 -5.39 -14.25
C PHE A 121 8.15 -5.59 -13.77
N ALA A 122 7.52 -4.57 -13.19
CA ALA A 122 6.14 -4.66 -12.71
C ALA A 122 5.13 -4.23 -13.79
N PRO A 123 3.86 -4.68 -13.70
CA PRO A 123 2.80 -4.13 -14.51
C PRO A 123 2.70 -2.60 -14.38
N HIS A 124 2.59 -1.91 -15.52
CA HIS A 124 2.52 -0.44 -15.53
C HIS A 124 1.26 0.04 -14.80
N THR A 125 1.47 0.93 -13.81
CA THR A 125 0.38 1.56 -13.08
C THR A 125 -0.29 2.62 -13.94
N LEU A 126 -1.59 2.48 -14.17
CA LEU A 126 -2.41 3.48 -14.84
C LEU A 126 -2.66 4.66 -13.90
N LEU A 127 -2.19 5.84 -14.30
CA LEU A 127 -2.46 7.08 -13.58
C LEU A 127 -3.72 7.75 -14.14
N LEU A 128 -4.70 7.97 -13.27
CA LEU A 128 -5.96 8.63 -13.59
C LEU A 128 -6.09 9.93 -12.78
N PRO A 129 -6.51 11.05 -13.40
CA PRO A 129 -6.82 12.26 -12.64
C PRO A 129 -8.01 12.04 -11.72
N SER A 130 -8.02 12.73 -10.57
CA SER A 130 -9.07 12.56 -9.56
C SER A 130 -10.44 13.03 -10.03
N GLY A 131 -10.51 13.88 -11.06
CA GLY A 131 -11.76 14.30 -11.69
C GLY A 131 -12.60 13.13 -12.23
N HIS A 132 -12.01 11.96 -12.53
CA HIS A 132 -12.78 10.75 -12.86
C HIS A 132 -13.62 10.24 -11.68
N ALA A 133 -13.22 10.53 -10.45
CA ALA A 133 -14.00 10.21 -9.26
C ALA A 133 -15.20 11.14 -9.05
N ASP A 134 -15.21 12.33 -9.65
CA ASP A 134 -16.26 13.32 -9.44
C ASP A 134 -17.55 12.98 -10.21
N SER A 135 -17.48 12.12 -11.23
CA SER A 135 -18.68 11.67 -11.96
C SER A 135 -19.59 10.79 -11.10
N GLY A 136 -19.05 10.17 -10.05
CA GLY A 136 -19.77 9.21 -9.21
C GLY A 136 -20.09 7.88 -9.91
N GLU A 137 -19.69 7.71 -11.18
CA GLU A 137 -19.96 6.51 -11.95
C GLU A 137 -19.14 5.32 -11.44
N ALA A 138 -19.64 4.11 -11.71
CA ALA A 138 -18.89 2.90 -11.41
C ALA A 138 -17.62 2.82 -12.25
N LEU A 139 -16.48 2.52 -11.61
CA LEU A 139 -15.17 2.54 -12.24
C LEU A 139 -14.73 1.12 -12.62
N PRO A 140 -14.57 0.79 -13.92
CA PRO A 140 -13.96 -0.46 -14.34
C PRO A 140 -12.46 -0.47 -14.03
N CYS A 141 -11.98 -1.54 -13.40
CA CYS A 141 -10.58 -1.73 -13.06
C CYS A 141 -9.87 -2.62 -14.12
N PRO A 142 -8.55 -2.47 -14.32
CA PRO A 142 -7.78 -3.28 -15.26
C PRO A 142 -7.86 -4.80 -15.04
N ASN A 143 -8.07 -5.25 -13.80
CA ASN A 143 -8.23 -6.66 -13.47
C ASN A 143 -9.66 -7.21 -13.72
N GLY A 144 -10.54 -6.41 -14.35
CA GLY A 144 -11.93 -6.80 -14.67
C GLY A 144 -12.92 -6.61 -13.52
N ARG A 145 -12.46 -6.17 -12.34
CA ARG A 145 -13.36 -5.79 -11.23
C ARG A 145 -14.00 -4.44 -11.49
N GLN A 146 -15.10 -4.18 -10.81
CA GLN A 146 -15.79 -2.89 -10.87
C GLN A 146 -15.87 -2.30 -9.47
N ILE A 147 -15.45 -1.05 -9.32
CA ILE A 147 -15.68 -0.27 -8.12
C ILE A 147 -17.04 0.41 -8.28
N GLY A 148 -17.92 0.23 -7.30
CA GLY A 148 -19.30 0.72 -7.38
C GLY A 148 -19.39 2.25 -7.44
N GLU A 149 -20.56 2.75 -7.83
CA GLU A 149 -20.87 4.17 -7.89
C GLU A 149 -20.60 4.89 -6.57
N ASN A 150 -20.09 6.13 -6.65
CA ASN A 150 -19.75 7.02 -5.53
C ASN A 150 -18.69 6.49 -4.54
N ARG A 151 -18.14 5.29 -4.75
CA ARG A 151 -17.19 4.66 -3.82
C ARG A 151 -15.83 5.35 -3.81
N ILE A 152 -15.27 5.64 -4.98
CA ILE A 152 -14.03 6.41 -5.09
C ILE A 152 -14.25 7.82 -4.57
N THR A 153 -15.36 8.48 -4.94
CA THR A 153 -15.71 9.83 -4.46
C THR A 153 -15.70 9.89 -2.94
N ALA A 154 -16.34 8.93 -2.27
CA ALA A 154 -16.37 8.84 -0.82
C ALA A 154 -14.97 8.61 -0.20
N LEU A 155 -14.14 7.77 -0.82
CA LEU A 155 -12.77 7.53 -0.38
C LEU A 155 -11.88 8.77 -0.52
N LEU A 156 -11.98 9.47 -1.65
CA LEU A 156 -11.18 10.67 -1.91
C LEU A 156 -11.66 11.88 -1.09
N ALA A 157 -12.85 11.80 -0.48
CA ALA A 157 -13.33 12.75 0.50
C ALA A 157 -12.85 12.45 1.93
N ALA A 158 -12.12 11.35 2.15
CA ALA A 158 -11.62 10.98 3.47
C ALA A 158 -10.67 12.05 4.03
N GLN A 159 -10.97 12.50 5.24
CA GLN A 159 -10.14 13.44 5.98
C GLN A 159 -9.31 12.71 7.04
N ARG A 160 -8.09 13.19 7.26
CA ARG A 160 -7.22 12.65 8.29
C ARG A 160 -7.50 13.34 9.63
N GLY A 161 -8.08 12.59 10.57
CA GLY A 161 -8.28 13.04 11.95
C GLY A 161 -7.08 12.73 12.86
N GLN A 162 -7.23 13.04 14.15
CA GLN A 162 -6.25 12.72 15.21
C GLN A 162 -6.36 11.26 15.72
N GLY A 163 -7.22 10.44 15.11
CA GLY A 163 -7.52 9.07 15.52
C GLY A 163 -7.23 8.02 14.44
N PRO A 164 -7.55 6.75 14.71
CA PRO A 164 -7.44 5.69 13.71
C PRO A 164 -8.21 6.04 12.44
N LEU A 165 -7.58 5.84 11.28
CA LEU A 165 -8.21 6.14 10.01
C LEU A 165 -9.17 5.02 9.62
N ILE A 166 -10.45 5.36 9.53
CA ILE A 166 -11.53 4.46 9.15
C ILE A 166 -12.14 4.97 7.85
N VAL A 167 -12.29 4.08 6.86
CA VAL A 167 -12.85 4.42 5.55
C VAL A 167 -13.87 3.38 5.10
N SER A 168 -14.76 3.74 4.19
CA SER A 168 -15.62 2.77 3.50
C SER A 168 -14.80 2.09 2.40
N SER A 169 -14.78 0.75 2.39
CA SER A 169 -14.18 -0.01 1.30
C SER A 169 -14.74 0.42 -0.07
N PRO A 170 -13.88 0.56 -1.11
CA PRO A 170 -14.35 0.79 -2.46
C PRO A 170 -15.08 -0.43 -3.06
N PHE A 171 -14.81 -1.63 -2.54
CA PHE A 171 -15.26 -2.88 -3.13
C PHE A 171 -16.52 -3.43 -2.45
N THR A 172 -16.57 -3.40 -1.11
CA THR A 172 -17.66 -4.01 -0.33
C THR A 172 -18.55 -3.01 0.38
N ALA A 173 -18.21 -1.71 0.38
CA ALA A 173 -18.86 -0.68 1.19
C ALA A 173 -18.67 -0.80 2.72
N LEU A 174 -18.00 -1.85 3.18
CA LEU A 174 -17.83 -2.09 4.61
C LEU A 174 -16.80 -1.11 5.20
N PRO A 175 -16.99 -0.68 6.46
CA PRO A 175 -15.99 0.11 7.14
C PRO A 175 -14.70 -0.69 7.37
N LEU A 176 -13.56 -0.09 7.07
CA LEU A 176 -12.24 -0.66 7.23
C LEU A 176 -11.38 0.26 8.09
N LEU A 177 -10.64 -0.36 9.00
CA LEU A 177 -9.59 0.28 9.78
C LEU A 177 -8.26 0.11 9.05
N ALA A 178 -7.44 1.17 8.99
CA ALA A 178 -6.10 1.07 8.41
C ALA A 178 -5.24 0.04 9.15
N GLN A 179 -4.60 -0.88 8.42
CA GLN A 179 -3.70 -1.89 8.99
C GLN A 179 -2.35 -1.28 9.40
N ILE A 180 -1.82 -0.40 8.55
CA ILE A 180 -0.58 0.35 8.78
C ILE A 180 -0.79 1.77 8.28
N THR A 181 -0.28 2.73 9.05
CA THR A 181 -0.04 4.10 8.59
C THR A 181 1.46 4.39 8.68
N PHE A 182 2.03 4.91 7.60
CA PHE A 182 3.47 5.16 7.49
C PHE A 182 3.74 6.48 6.78
N ARG A 183 4.98 6.95 6.86
CA ARG A 183 5.47 8.15 6.15
C ARG A 183 6.58 7.77 5.18
N VAL A 184 6.57 8.40 4.02
CA VAL A 184 7.60 8.26 3.00
C VAL A 184 7.79 9.60 2.28
N GLY A 185 8.95 10.22 2.49
CA GLY A 185 9.21 11.60 2.03
C GLY A 185 8.13 12.59 2.48
N ALA A 186 7.54 13.31 1.52
CA ALA A 186 6.45 14.26 1.75
C ALA A 186 5.08 13.60 1.96
N PHE A 187 4.97 12.28 1.87
CA PHE A 187 3.70 11.57 1.88
C PHE A 187 3.45 10.84 3.19
N SER A 188 2.18 10.74 3.56
CA SER A 188 1.70 9.72 4.50
C SER A 188 0.79 8.73 3.79
N GLY A 189 1.08 7.45 3.94
CA GLY A 189 0.31 6.35 3.35
C GLY A 189 -0.43 5.58 4.43
N SER A 190 -1.64 5.14 4.13
CA SER A 190 -2.38 4.17 4.93
C SER A 190 -2.81 2.98 4.08
N ARG A 191 -2.51 1.78 4.58
CA ARG A 191 -2.87 0.51 3.96
C ARG A 191 -4.21 0.01 4.48
N PHE A 192 -5.07 -0.45 3.59
CA PHE A 192 -6.32 -1.15 3.91
C PHE A 192 -6.37 -2.49 3.21
N GLN A 193 -7.05 -3.45 3.86
CA GLN A 193 -7.34 -4.76 3.27
C GLN A 193 -8.85 -5.02 3.34
N ASP A 194 -9.42 -5.41 2.21
CA ASP A 194 -10.79 -5.89 2.08
C ASP A 194 -10.76 -7.30 1.49
N ALA A 195 -11.09 -8.31 2.32
CA ALA A 195 -10.91 -9.72 2.00
C ALA A 195 -9.48 -9.99 1.47
N ASP A 196 -9.36 -10.45 0.22
CA ASP A 196 -8.09 -10.76 -0.44
C ASP A 196 -7.59 -9.61 -1.33
N THR A 197 -7.90 -8.36 -0.98
CA THR A 197 -7.57 -7.20 -1.81
C THR A 197 -7.10 -6.05 -0.96
N VAL A 198 -6.14 -5.30 -1.49
CA VAL A 198 -5.46 -4.24 -0.77
C VAL A 198 -5.51 -2.97 -1.57
N PHE A 199 -5.67 -1.86 -0.87
CA PHE A 199 -5.54 -0.53 -1.44
C PHE A 199 -4.91 0.42 -0.43
N TYR A 200 -4.49 1.58 -0.94
CA TYR A 200 -3.84 2.62 -0.16
C TYR A 200 -4.54 3.95 -0.37
N LEU A 201 -4.59 4.74 0.70
CA LEU A 201 -4.82 6.17 0.62
C LEU A 201 -3.56 6.91 1.03
N ILE A 202 -3.17 7.91 0.23
CA ILE A 202 -1.91 8.63 0.40
C ILE A 202 -2.18 10.14 0.41
N TRP A 203 -1.74 10.83 1.46
CA TRP A 203 -1.81 12.28 1.56
C TRP A 203 -0.43 12.90 1.32
N ASN A 204 -0.40 14.02 0.61
CA ASN A 204 0.79 14.86 0.53
C ASN A 204 0.76 15.88 1.67
N GLU A 205 1.70 15.75 2.61
CA GLU A 205 1.79 16.60 3.80
C GLU A 205 2.22 18.03 3.46
N THR A 206 2.85 18.25 2.30
CA THR A 206 3.27 19.57 1.84
C THR A 206 2.14 20.31 1.11
N LEU A 207 1.09 19.60 0.68
CA LEU A 207 -0.08 20.12 -0.03
C LEU A 207 -1.38 19.68 0.67
N PRO A 208 -1.65 20.14 1.91
CA PRO A 208 -2.76 19.62 2.72
C PRO A 208 -4.16 19.93 2.16
N ALA A 209 -4.28 20.85 1.21
CA ALA A 209 -5.54 21.14 0.51
C ALA A 209 -5.85 20.12 -0.60
N LEU A 210 -4.87 19.33 -1.03
CA LEU A 210 -5.05 18.31 -2.04
C LEU A 210 -5.79 17.09 -1.45
N ARG A 211 -6.70 16.52 -2.23
CA ARG A 211 -7.36 15.26 -1.87
C ARG A 211 -6.32 14.13 -1.79
N PRO A 212 -6.55 13.07 -1.00
CA PRO A 212 -5.67 11.91 -1.01
C PRO A 212 -5.60 11.28 -2.40
N SER A 213 -4.50 10.57 -2.65
CA SER A 213 -4.36 9.67 -3.78
C SER A 213 -4.85 8.28 -3.40
N PHE A 214 -5.53 7.59 -4.32
CA PHE A 214 -5.95 6.21 -4.16
C PHE A 214 -5.08 5.29 -5.02
N TYR A 215 -4.36 4.36 -4.40
CA TYR A 215 -3.53 3.38 -5.11
C TYR A 215 -4.08 1.96 -4.90
N TYR A 216 -4.32 1.26 -6.02
CA TYR A 216 -4.80 -0.11 -6.05
C TYR A 216 -3.81 -1.00 -6.82
N PRO A 217 -2.94 -1.77 -6.12
CA PRO A 217 -1.85 -2.51 -6.77
C PRO A 217 -2.30 -3.73 -7.58
N ASP A 218 -3.33 -4.45 -7.12
CA ASP A 218 -3.83 -5.67 -7.76
C ASP A 218 -4.56 -5.38 -9.09
N ALA A 219 -5.03 -4.14 -9.29
CA ALA A 219 -5.38 -3.61 -10.60
C ALA A 219 -4.56 -2.34 -10.83
N PRO A 220 -3.27 -2.43 -11.22
CA PRO A 220 -2.26 -1.38 -11.13
C PRO A 220 -2.79 0.00 -11.54
N MET A 221 -3.38 0.72 -10.60
CA MET A 221 -4.15 1.92 -10.86
C MET A 221 -3.95 2.90 -9.72
N LEU A 222 -3.69 4.14 -10.08
CA LEU A 222 -3.48 5.25 -9.17
C LEU A 222 -4.40 6.39 -9.59
N ILE A 223 -5.27 6.84 -8.69
CA ILE A 223 -6.10 8.01 -8.89
C ILE A 223 -5.50 9.14 -8.06
N SER A 224 -5.02 10.20 -8.71
CA SER A 224 -4.33 11.30 -8.03
C SER A 224 -4.26 12.54 -8.92
N ASP A 225 -4.31 13.71 -8.28
CA ASP A 225 -3.95 15.00 -8.90
C ASP A 225 -2.59 15.51 -8.39
N ASP A 226 -1.85 14.70 -7.62
CA ASP A 226 -0.55 15.08 -7.11
C ASP A 226 0.49 15.14 -8.24
N PRO A 227 1.30 16.21 -8.35
CA PRO A 227 2.31 16.34 -9.38
C PRO A 227 3.39 15.25 -9.32
N ALA A 228 3.60 14.63 -8.15
CA ALA A 228 4.53 13.53 -7.92
C ALA A 228 3.83 12.17 -7.83
N ALA A 229 2.57 12.06 -8.27
CA ALA A 229 1.78 10.82 -8.20
C ALA A 229 2.50 9.59 -8.78
N ALA A 230 3.18 9.76 -9.93
CA ALA A 230 3.90 8.68 -10.59
C ALA A 230 4.98 8.01 -9.71
N MET A 231 5.48 8.69 -8.68
CA MET A 231 6.47 8.16 -7.75
C MET A 231 5.85 7.32 -6.63
N ILE A 232 4.56 7.49 -6.33
CA ILE A 232 3.89 6.89 -5.16
C ILE A 232 4.07 5.36 -5.11
N PRO A 233 3.85 4.58 -6.19
CA PRO A 233 4.04 3.13 -6.15
C PRO A 233 5.47 2.72 -5.75
N GLY A 234 6.48 3.41 -6.30
CA GLY A 234 7.89 3.17 -5.98
C GLY A 234 8.24 3.52 -4.55
N LEU A 235 7.71 4.64 -4.03
CA LEU A 235 7.90 5.05 -2.65
C LEU A 235 7.29 4.05 -1.67
N ILE A 236 6.08 3.54 -1.94
CA ILE A 236 5.44 2.52 -1.10
C ILE A 236 6.25 1.22 -1.13
N LEU A 237 6.66 0.76 -2.31
CA LEU A 237 7.50 -0.44 -2.45
C LEU A 237 8.82 -0.28 -1.68
N GLY A 238 9.48 0.87 -1.83
CA GLY A 238 10.73 1.19 -1.14
C GLY A 238 10.57 1.25 0.38
N TRP A 239 9.44 1.75 0.87
CA TRP A 239 9.13 1.72 2.30
C TRP A 239 9.08 0.29 2.83
N TYR A 240 8.32 -0.61 2.18
CA TYR A 240 8.26 -2.01 2.62
C TYR A 240 9.61 -2.74 2.54
N ALA A 241 10.44 -2.43 1.54
CA ALA A 241 11.77 -3.01 1.42
C ALA A 241 12.68 -2.65 2.61
N ARG A 242 12.48 -1.48 3.24
CA ARG A 242 13.30 -1.01 4.37
C ARG A 242 12.72 -1.32 5.75
N HIS A 243 11.47 -1.78 5.83
CA HIS A 243 10.74 -1.96 7.09
C HIS A 243 10.28 -3.40 7.25
N PRO A 244 11.18 -4.39 7.41
CA PRO A 244 10.84 -5.83 7.46
C PRO A 244 9.80 -6.19 8.53
N GLU A 245 9.64 -5.37 9.57
CA GLU A 245 8.62 -5.49 10.60
C GLU A 245 7.17 -5.35 10.07
N HIS A 246 6.98 -4.81 8.86
CA HIS A 246 5.66 -4.66 8.22
C HIS A 246 4.86 -5.96 8.20
N VAL A 247 5.51 -7.12 8.05
CA VAL A 247 4.84 -8.43 8.04
C VAL A 247 4.12 -8.67 9.37
N SER A 248 4.80 -8.39 10.49
CA SER A 248 4.21 -8.51 11.82
C SER A 248 3.12 -7.47 12.05
N LEU A 249 3.35 -6.22 11.64
CA LEU A 249 2.36 -5.13 11.77
C LEU A 249 1.07 -5.43 11.02
N ILE A 250 1.13 -5.97 9.80
CA ILE A 250 -0.07 -6.33 9.02
C ILE A 250 -0.76 -7.55 9.64
N ARG A 251 0.00 -8.58 10.03
CA ARG A 251 -0.57 -9.80 10.62
C ARG A 251 -1.29 -9.52 11.95
N ASP A 252 -0.70 -8.66 12.76
CA ASP A 252 -1.19 -8.33 14.10
C ASP A 252 -2.19 -7.16 14.07
N ALA A 253 -2.47 -6.61 12.87
CA ALA A 253 -3.44 -5.54 12.68
C ALA A 253 -4.84 -5.98 13.09
N ARG A 254 -5.43 -5.25 14.03
CA ARG A 254 -6.79 -5.52 14.50
C ARG A 254 -7.80 -5.22 13.37
N PRO A 255 -8.78 -6.10 13.11
CA PRO A 255 -9.87 -5.75 12.21
C PRO A 255 -10.72 -4.62 12.80
N PHE A 256 -11.44 -3.92 11.92
CA PHE A 256 -12.44 -2.94 12.31
C PHE A 256 -13.49 -3.56 13.26
N ARG A 257 -13.90 -2.82 14.29
CA ARG A 257 -15.00 -3.20 15.19
C ARG A 257 -15.96 -2.02 15.41
N ALA A 258 -17.19 -2.32 15.80
CA ALA A 258 -18.22 -1.30 16.04
C ALA A 258 -17.82 -0.27 17.12
N GLU A 259 -16.98 -0.67 18.09
CA GLU A 259 -16.45 0.24 19.11
C GLU A 259 -15.58 1.36 18.51
N ASP A 260 -14.99 1.14 17.33
CA ASP A 260 -14.16 2.13 16.65
C ASP A 260 -15.00 3.29 16.08
N PHE A 261 -16.33 3.10 15.93
CA PHE A 261 -17.30 4.19 15.70
C PHE A 261 -17.87 4.79 17.00
N GLY A 262 -17.38 4.39 18.17
CA GLY A 262 -17.89 4.86 19.46
C GLY A 262 -19.24 4.25 19.86
N VAL A 263 -19.75 3.26 19.12
CA VAL A 263 -21.07 2.62 19.38
C VAL A 263 -21.11 1.94 20.76
N GLY A 264 -19.96 1.47 21.26
CA GLY A 264 -19.84 0.90 22.60
C GLY A 264 -19.93 1.91 23.76
N GLN A 265 -19.69 3.20 23.51
CA GLN A 265 -19.81 4.24 24.55
C GLN A 265 -21.24 4.76 24.72
N ALA A 266 -22.08 4.65 23.68
CA ALA A 266 -23.49 5.04 23.74
C ALA A 266 -24.34 4.12 24.64
N PHE A 267 -23.96 2.85 24.82
CA PHE A 267 -24.66 1.93 25.73
C PHE A 267 -24.45 2.27 27.22
N GLY A 268 -23.41 3.04 27.55
CA GLY A 268 -23.16 3.57 28.90
C GLY A 268 -23.93 4.86 29.20
N LEU A 269 -24.50 5.50 28.17
CA LEU A 269 -25.37 6.67 28.29
C LEU A 269 -26.84 6.24 28.28
N ARG A 270 -27.21 5.32 29.18
CA ARG A 270 -28.61 5.32 29.62
C ARG A 270 -28.77 6.58 30.46
N PRO A 271 -29.61 7.56 30.08
CA PRO A 271 -29.98 8.60 31.02
C PRO A 271 -30.57 7.90 32.24
N SER A 272 -29.94 8.03 33.39
CA SER A 272 -30.56 7.70 34.65
C SER A 272 -31.79 8.59 34.76
N VAL A 273 -32.96 8.04 34.43
CA VAL A 273 -34.24 8.68 34.67
C VAL A 273 -34.28 8.95 36.18
N PRO A 274 -34.30 10.21 36.63
CA PRO A 274 -34.47 10.49 38.05
C PRO A 274 -35.92 10.12 38.40
N GLY A 275 -36.12 8.94 38.97
CA GLY A 275 -37.44 8.57 39.50
C GLY A 275 -37.87 7.10 39.43
N GLU A 276 -37.04 6.15 39.02
CA GLU A 276 -37.40 4.73 39.16
C GLU A 276 -36.73 4.10 40.39
N THR A 277 -37.51 4.08 41.47
CA THR A 277 -37.31 3.22 42.63
C THR A 277 -37.07 1.78 42.16
N PRO A 278 -36.01 1.09 42.63
CA PRO A 278 -35.78 -0.29 42.24
C PRO A 278 -36.96 -1.17 42.72
N PRO A 279 -37.50 -2.07 41.89
CA PRO A 279 -38.51 -3.00 42.35
C PRO A 279 -37.89 -3.97 43.38
N PRO A 280 -38.67 -4.42 44.38
CA PRO A 280 -38.15 -5.30 45.41
C PRO A 280 -37.71 -6.65 44.81
N PRO A 281 -36.75 -7.35 45.44
CA PRO A 281 -36.27 -8.63 44.93
C PRO A 281 -37.38 -9.69 45.07
N SER A 282 -37.87 -10.19 43.93
CA SER A 282 -38.75 -11.36 43.92
C SER A 282 -37.97 -12.63 44.31
N PRO A 283 -38.59 -13.54 45.10
CA PRO A 283 -37.90 -14.64 45.74
C PRO A 283 -37.57 -15.78 44.76
N LYS A 284 -36.46 -16.47 45.02
CA LYS A 284 -36.05 -17.73 44.38
C LYS A 284 -37.15 -18.79 44.47
N ALA A 285 -37.49 -19.41 43.35
CA ALA A 285 -38.02 -20.77 43.30
C ALA A 285 -37.43 -21.52 42.09
N ALA A 286 -37.09 -22.77 42.35
CA ALA A 286 -36.26 -23.67 41.55
C ALA A 286 -37.07 -24.43 40.46
N PRO A 287 -36.43 -25.31 39.66
CA PRO A 287 -36.82 -25.65 38.29
C PRO A 287 -37.93 -26.70 38.21
N SER A 288 -38.57 -26.81 37.03
CA SER A 288 -38.61 -28.03 36.21
C SER A 288 -39.67 -28.00 35.08
N PHE A 289 -39.31 -28.69 33.99
CA PHE A 289 -40.14 -29.51 33.08
C PHE A 289 -40.23 -29.11 31.61
N THR A 290 -40.26 -30.17 30.80
CA THR A 290 -39.73 -30.38 29.45
C THR A 290 -40.88 -30.83 28.53
N ILE A 291 -41.02 -30.17 27.36
CA ILE A 291 -41.45 -30.60 25.98
C ILE A 291 -42.69 -31.52 25.81
N PRO A 292 -43.56 -31.33 24.77
CA PRO A 292 -43.39 -32.05 23.48
C PRO A 292 -43.74 -31.25 22.18
N GLN A 293 -42.89 -31.39 21.13
CA GLN A 293 -43.27 -31.44 19.69
C GLN A 293 -44.09 -32.73 19.41
N PRO A 294 -44.84 -32.99 18.29
CA PRO A 294 -44.51 -32.80 16.83
C PRO A 294 -45.82 -32.60 15.95
N PRO A 295 -46.01 -32.94 14.63
CA PRO A 295 -45.15 -33.62 13.64
C PRO A 295 -45.09 -33.04 12.19
N THR A 296 -44.34 -33.77 11.37
CA THR A 296 -43.74 -33.54 10.04
C THR A 296 -44.55 -34.08 8.83
N SER A 297 -44.43 -33.37 7.68
CA SER A 297 -44.24 -33.85 6.27
C SER A 297 -45.39 -34.62 5.55
N PRO A 298 -45.47 -34.72 4.17
CA PRO A 298 -44.34 -34.88 3.21
C PRO A 298 -44.46 -34.31 1.75
N SER A 299 -43.32 -34.36 1.00
CA SER A 299 -43.07 -34.66 -0.45
C SER A 299 -43.94 -34.07 -1.59
N HIS A 300 -43.54 -33.71 -2.82
CA HIS A 300 -42.35 -33.83 -3.71
C HIS A 300 -42.58 -32.92 -5.00
N PRO A 301 -41.63 -32.79 -5.97
CA PRO A 301 -41.50 -31.71 -6.99
C PRO A 301 -41.94 -32.17 -8.43
N PRO A 302 -41.40 -31.73 -9.61
CA PRO A 302 -40.74 -30.49 -10.11
C PRO A 302 -41.33 -29.94 -11.46
N ALA A 303 -40.96 -28.72 -11.94
CA ALA A 303 -41.03 -28.31 -13.36
C ALA A 303 -40.36 -26.92 -13.59
N SER A 304 -39.21 -26.86 -14.28
CA SER A 304 -39.03 -26.45 -15.70
C SER A 304 -39.24 -24.95 -16.01
N GLY A 305 -38.19 -24.29 -16.53
CA GLY A 305 -38.29 -22.90 -16.99
C GLY A 305 -37.01 -22.33 -17.59
N GLN A 306 -36.43 -23.03 -18.57
CA GLN A 306 -35.46 -22.43 -19.49
C GLN A 306 -36.06 -21.17 -20.15
N ARG A 307 -35.47 -19.99 -19.95
CA ARG A 307 -35.56 -18.85 -20.88
C ARG A 307 -34.59 -17.74 -20.47
N LEU A 308 -33.34 -17.80 -20.94
CA LEU A 308 -32.55 -16.59 -21.28
C LEU A 308 -31.25 -16.97 -22.03
N LYS A 309 -31.37 -17.71 -23.14
CA LYS A 309 -30.27 -17.93 -24.08
C LYS A 309 -30.72 -17.59 -25.50
N SER A 310 -30.94 -16.30 -25.77
CA SER A 310 -31.06 -15.80 -27.15
C SER A 310 -31.11 -14.27 -27.23
N ARG A 311 -30.03 -13.55 -26.87
CA ARG A 311 -29.85 -12.17 -27.35
C ARG A 311 -28.44 -11.57 -27.29
N ILE A 312 -27.38 -12.37 -27.26
CA ILE A 312 -26.00 -11.87 -27.38
C ILE A 312 -25.24 -12.75 -28.39
N LYS A 313 -25.68 -12.71 -29.66
CA LYS A 313 -24.96 -13.31 -30.78
C LYS A 313 -24.91 -12.41 -32.02
N SER A 314 -25.12 -11.09 -31.85
CA SER A 314 -25.30 -10.16 -32.97
C SER A 314 -24.36 -8.95 -33.00
N LEU A 315 -23.29 -8.90 -32.18
CA LEU A 315 -22.37 -7.75 -32.20
C LEU A 315 -20.89 -8.09 -32.48
N PHE A 316 -20.54 -9.36 -32.73
CA PHE A 316 -19.19 -9.75 -33.14
C PHE A 316 -19.18 -10.47 -34.48
N ASN A 317 -19.81 -9.86 -35.49
CA ASN A 317 -19.60 -10.25 -36.87
C ASN A 317 -19.91 -9.08 -37.81
N ARG A 318 -18.91 -8.22 -38.03
CA ARG A 318 -18.62 -7.65 -39.35
C ARG A 318 -17.25 -6.97 -39.33
N ARG A 319 -16.39 -7.61 -40.12
CA ARG A 319 -15.12 -7.21 -40.76
C ARG A 319 -14.69 -5.77 -40.59
#